data_AF-A0A9C8WHD4-F1
#
_entry.id   AF-A0A9C8WHD4-F1
#
_cell.length_a   1.000
_cell.length_b   1.000
_cell.length_c   1.000
_cell.angle_alpha   90.00
_cell.angle_beta   90.00
_cell.angle_gamma   90.00
#
_symmetry.space_group_name_H-M   'P 1'
#
loop_
_entity.id
_entity.type
_entity.pdbx_description
1 polymer ?
#
loop_
_entity_poly.entity_id
_entity_poly.type
_entity_poly.pdbx_seq_one_letter_code
_entity_poly.pdbx_strand_id
1 'polypeptide(L)' 'LLDVAALSTRLGKPLTARLMPMPGKADGDKIAFDFPYFANSRVLRAEAAPLRGPLGGAETIHLRTRPKGV' A
#
# COMPACT_ATOMS: atom_id res chain seq x y z
N LEU A 1 -4.28 0.61 -0.11
CA LEU A 1 -4.12 -0.86 -0.30
C LEU A 1 -4.63 -1.32 -1.67
N LEU A 2 -5.78 -0.80 -2.14
CA LEU A 2 -6.31 -1.12 -3.48
C LEU A 2 -5.29 -0.90 -4.60
N ASP A 3 -4.40 0.08 -4.47
CA ASP A 3 -3.35 0.36 -5.46
C ASP A 3 -2.41 -0.82 -5.66
N VAL A 4 -1.97 -1.45 -4.56
CA VAL A 4 -1.06 -2.60 -4.61
C VAL A 4 -1.79 -3.82 -5.18
N ALA A 5 -3.05 -4.03 -4.82
CA ALA A 5 -3.86 -5.09 -5.40
C ALA A 5 -4.05 -4.89 -6.92
N ALA A 6 -4.38 -3.68 -7.34
CA ALA A 6 -4.55 -3.33 -8.74
C ALA A 6 -3.26 -3.50 -9.54
N LEU A 7 -2.11 -3.06 -9.01
CA LEU A 7 -0.80 -3.25 -9.62
C LEU A 7 -0.42 -4.72 -9.70
N SER A 8 -0.65 -5.49 -8.63
CA SER A 8 -0.42 -6.93 -8.59
C SER A 8 -1.15 -7.65 -9.74
N THR A 9 -2.46 -7.38 -9.88
CA THR A 9 -3.29 -7.95 -10.95
C THR A 9 -2.87 -7.48 -12.34
N ARG A 10 -2.62 -6.17 -12.50
CA ARG A 10 -2.25 -5.58 -13.80
C ARG A 10 -0.88 -6.05 -14.28
N LEU A 11 0.08 -6.25 -13.39
CA LEU A 11 1.44 -6.71 -13.72
C LEU A 11 1.55 -8.23 -13.79
N GLY A 12 0.59 -8.97 -13.23
CA GLY A 12 0.68 -10.42 -13.07
C GLY A 12 1.85 -10.81 -12.15
N LYS A 13 2.10 -10.03 -11.10
CA LYS A 13 3.20 -10.23 -10.14
C LYS A 13 2.64 -10.26 -8.72
N PRO A 14 3.05 -11.21 -7.85
CA PRO A 14 2.52 -11.32 -6.49
C PRO A 14 3.10 -10.22 -5.58
N LEU A 15 2.57 -9.01 -5.69
CA LEU A 15 2.97 -7.88 -4.84
C LEU A 15 2.28 -7.94 -3.48
N THR A 16 3.00 -7.55 -2.42
CA THR A 16 2.48 -7.45 -1.06
C THR A 16 2.74 -6.06 -0.47
N ALA A 17 1.82 -5.56 0.33
CA ALA A 17 2.02 -4.40 1.19
C ALA A 17 2.12 -4.85 2.64
N ARG A 18 3.08 -4.31 3.39
CA ARG A 18 3.19 -4.51 4.84
C ARG A 18 3.08 -3.15 5.50
N LEU A 19 2.07 -2.98 6.35
CA LEU A 19 1.90 -1.77 7.16
C LEU A 19 2.46 -2.05 8.55
N MET A 20 3.21 -1.08 9.08
CA MET A 20 3.79 -1.15 10.41
C MET A 20 3.32 0.06 11.22
N PRO A 21 2.22 -0.06 11.98
CA PRO A 21 1.72 1.04 12.79
C PRO A 21 2.70 1.33 13.93
N MET A 22 2.99 2.62 14.18
CA MET A 22 3.88 3.09 15.24
C MET A 22 3.06 3.79 16.33
N PRO A 23 2.69 3.11 17.43
CA PRO A 23 1.88 3.70 18.48
C PRO A 23 2.59 4.91 19.12
N GLY A 24 1.83 5.98 19.36
CA GLY A 24 2.36 7.18 20.02
C GLY A 24 3.33 8.02 19.19
N LYS A 25 3.49 7.73 17.89
CA LYS A 25 4.28 8.55 16.96
C LYS A 25 3.37 9.24 15.96
N ALA A 26 3.70 10.47 15.62
CA ALA A 26 2.99 11.27 14.62
C ALA A 26 3.69 11.22 13.26
N ASP A 27 3.00 11.69 12.23
CA ASP A 27 3.53 11.79 10.86
C ASP A 27 4.87 12.55 10.84
N GLY A 28 5.87 12.00 10.16
CA GLY A 28 7.20 12.58 10.02
C GLY A 28 8.16 12.32 11.19
N ASP A 29 7.66 11.78 12.31
CA ASP A 29 8.51 11.44 13.46
C ASP A 29 9.60 10.46 13.07
N LYS A 30 10.81 10.68 13.60
CA LYS A 30 11.92 9.74 13.40
C LYS A 30 11.64 8.43 14.12
N ILE A 31 11.94 7.33 13.43
CA ILE A 31 11.93 5.97 13.96
C ILE A 31 13.37 5.47 13.92
N ALA A 32 13.90 5.14 15.11
CA ALA A 32 15.17 4.46 15.25
C ALA A 32 14.91 2.98 15.49
N PHE A 33 15.59 2.12 14.75
CA PHE A 33 15.51 0.67 14.92
C PHE A 33 16.83 0.15 15.45
N ASP A 34 16.76 -0.74 16.44
CA ASP A 34 17.91 -1.51 16.95
C ASP A 34 18.03 -2.89 16.26
N PHE A 35 17.18 -3.12 15.25
CA PHE A 35 17.16 -4.36 14.48
C PHE A 35 18.02 -4.21 13.22
N PRO A 36 19.03 -5.06 12.99
CA PRO A 36 20.06 -4.83 11.96
C PRO A 36 19.54 -4.87 10.53
N TYR A 37 18.34 -5.40 10.29
CA TYR A 37 17.72 -5.44 8.97
C TYR A 37 16.83 -4.23 8.66
N PHE A 38 16.59 -3.35 9.64
CA PHE A 38 15.79 -2.15 9.46
C PHE A 38 16.67 -0.90 9.45
N ALA A 39 16.48 -0.06 8.44
CA ALA A 39 17.11 1.25 8.40
C ALA A 39 16.25 2.26 9.19
N ASN A 40 16.93 3.16 9.91
CA ASN A 40 16.27 4.29 10.55
C ASN A 40 15.45 5.08 9.52
N SER A 41 14.23 5.41 9.88
CA SER A 41 13.24 5.96 8.96
C SER A 41 12.36 6.99 9.66
N ARG A 42 11.23 7.36 9.03
CA ARG A 42 10.22 8.25 9.59
C ARG A 42 8.83 7.65 9.42
N VAL A 43 7.92 8.02 10.33
CA VAL A 43 6.51 7.69 10.18
C VAL A 43 5.99 8.36 8.92
N LEU A 44 5.40 7.57 8.02
CA LEU A 44 4.72 8.09 6.85
C LEU A 44 3.25 8.31 7.21
N ARG A 45 2.72 9.45 6.78
CA ARG A 45 1.29 9.72 6.86
C ARG A 45 0.52 8.68 6.07
N ALA A 46 -0.40 7.98 6.73
CA ALA A 46 -1.36 7.12 6.05
C ALA A 46 -2.49 8.00 5.48
N GLU A 47 -2.38 8.40 4.22
CA GLU A 47 -3.46 9.09 3.52
C GLU A 47 -4.60 8.12 3.24
N ALA A 48 -5.57 8.09 4.14
CA ALA A 48 -6.79 7.31 4.01
C ALA A 48 -7.99 8.25 3.95
N ALA A 49 -8.70 8.24 2.83
CA ALA A 49 -10.01 8.85 2.67
C ALA A 49 -11.05 7.76 2.41
N PRO A 50 -12.33 7.97 2.77
CA PRO A 50 -13.39 7.07 2.38
C PRO A 50 -13.39 6.84 0.87
N LEU A 51 -13.56 5.59 0.47
CA LEU A 51 -13.71 5.23 -0.94
C LEU A 51 -15.00 5.88 -1.49
N ARG A 52 -14.94 6.32 -2.74
CA ARG A 52 -16.06 7.00 -3.43
C ARG A 52 -16.32 6.34 -4.78
N GLY A 53 -17.50 6.61 -5.34
CA GLY A 53 -17.90 6.09 -6.64
C GLY A 53 -17.97 4.55 -6.65
N PRO A 54 -17.54 3.88 -7.74
CA PRO A 54 -17.61 2.41 -7.87
C PRO A 54 -16.88 1.64 -6.75
N LEU A 55 -15.88 2.26 -6.12
CA LEU A 55 -15.12 1.67 -5.01
C LEU A 55 -15.78 1.87 -3.64
N GLY A 56 -16.82 2.71 -3.55
CA GLY A 56 -17.53 3.00 -2.31
C GLY A 56 -18.65 2.01 -1.97
N GLY A 57 -18.97 1.09 -2.89
CA GLY A 57 -20.02 0.08 -2.74
C GLY A 57 -19.48 -1.35 -2.68
N ALA A 58 -20.36 -2.33 -2.91
CA ALA A 58 -20.03 -3.76 -2.96
C ALA A 58 -19.86 -4.28 -4.39
N GLU A 59 -19.49 -3.42 -5.33
CA GLU A 59 -19.36 -3.75 -6.74
C GLU A 59 -18.08 -4.57 -7.02
N THR A 60 -18.16 -5.48 -7.99
CA THR A 60 -17.01 -6.25 -8.46
C THR A 60 -16.35 -5.56 -9.65
N ILE A 61 -15.06 -5.22 -9.52
CA ILE A 61 -14.28 -4.63 -10.61
C ILE A 61 -13.32 -5.66 -11.19
N HIS A 62 -13.50 -6.00 -12.47
CA HIS A 62 -12.64 -6.94 -13.18
C HIS A 62 -11.40 -6.22 -13.75
N LEU A 63 -10.23 -6.47 -13.15
CA LEU A 63 -8.95 -5.99 -13.65
C LEU A 63 -8.30 -7.05 -14.54
N ARG A 64 -7.85 -6.64 -15.73
CA ARG A 64 -7.09 -7.49 -16.66
C ARG A 64 -5.60 -7.22 -16.54
N THR A 65 -4.79 -8.27 -16.68
CA THR A 65 -3.34 -8.16 -16.82
C THR A 65 -2.99 -7.35 -18.07
N ARG A 66 -2.00 -6.49 -17.97
CA ARG A 66 -1.45 -5.75 -19.12
C ARG A 66 -0.74 -6.74 -20.06
N PRO A 67 -0.97 -6.67 -21.38
CA PRO A 67 -0.17 -7.43 -22.34
C PRO A 67 1.30 -7.08 -22.18
N LYS A 68 2.19 -8.07 -22.18
CA LYS A 68 3.62 -7.80 -22.32
C LYS A 68 3.81 -7.25 -23.74
N GLY A 69 4.42 -6.08 -23.87
CA GLY A 69 4.77 -5.54 -25.18
C GLY A 69 5.54 -6.60 -25.96
N VAL A 70 5.11 -6.85 -27.21
CA VAL A 70 5.83 -7.69 -28.17
C VAL A 70 7.18 -7.04 -28.48
#